data_AF-A0A351UPA1-F1
#
_entry.id   AF-A0A351UPA1-F1
#
_cell.length_a   1.000
_cell.length_b   1.000
_cell.length_c   1.000
_cell.angle_alpha   90.00
_cell.angle_beta   90.00
_cell.angle_gamma   90.00
#
_symmetry.space_group_name_H-M   'P 1'
#
loop_
_entity.id
_entity.type
_entity.pdbx_description
1 polymer ?
#
loop_
_entity_poly.entity_id
_entity_poly.type
_entity_poly.pdbx_seq_one_letter_code
_entity_poly.pdbx_strand_id
1 'polypeptide(L)'
;MFLRVKKIIDGLRLRAAPLAASAWFRALLPVLLAAVLSPRFVPGLEYFPMENTGAFLLAGLPAGDITLRMPFFYTAMSFLQNAGLSLKLVFAGLNLSAFALVFFAGCLLGGYWAGLLALAAAGLLAPSYGGFDFEQATYSVYLLLVLCFFLLRRREDTRANGLLCALSIGASLLLRSPLLLLPVFAVLLDLARGALSAAGLRRQLLFVGACYVLLLPWAYLNYSVSGKAEFMESTRADCNIITAALGSIYTIEGDPRRLAGLGPEDSAAGFFFREVAKRPFFHALTAVRRLWHIFLFQPLLLGLFLLAMALDRGRDSWPGFLLPVYFIAIHSLFSVEVRYLYPLFYLLPPLIAGTFLRKLAPPDLRLQKLAGKVVAGFFAVFFTAALGVDALVAAYPARSSGNAAADDMFARASARFPNEGQFHRLKCGELWRAGDDGGFRSCLAAYDRKFSDRTAGYFLSVISSTSPLRTPEPPAGGLPFSLPVYAVKMLRELELGDLAAARDSFSKVMDPGSYNYVRGEPYQKDREIAGRLKQQPNRLFDRTVANVLMFWPPQGMAKILPRLEKMVNLTGRLAQMQGELRSSRLSGADDLLVRRRLAAGNASIPDPKLAGGQAKCYDGGADN
;
A
#
# COMPACT_ATOMS: atom_id res chain seq x y z
N MET A 1 13.22 47.48 -21.27
CA MET A 1 12.53 46.21 -20.94
C MET A 1 12.12 46.15 -19.46
N PHE A 2 13.05 46.31 -18.51
CA PHE A 2 12.78 46.28 -17.05
C PHE A 2 11.67 47.24 -16.57
N LEU A 3 11.65 48.50 -17.05
CA LEU A 3 10.62 49.49 -16.71
C LEU A 3 9.22 49.12 -17.23
N ARG A 4 9.11 48.45 -18.39
CA ARG A 4 7.83 47.96 -18.92
C ARG A 4 7.31 46.78 -18.11
N VAL A 5 8.18 45.85 -17.72
CA VAL A 5 7.82 44.71 -16.86
C VAL A 5 7.34 45.18 -15.48
N LYS A 6 8.06 46.13 -14.86
CA LYS A 6 7.65 46.74 -13.58
C LYS A 6 6.27 47.40 -13.67
N LYS A 7 6.02 48.21 -14.71
CA LYS A 7 4.73 48.91 -14.91
C LYS A 7 3.57 47.93 -15.13
N ILE A 8 3.82 46.81 -15.82
CA ILE A 8 2.84 45.71 -15.98
C ILE A 8 2.56 45.03 -14.63
N ILE A 9 3.59 44.71 -13.85
CA ILE A 9 3.44 44.09 -12.52
C ILE A 9 2.69 45.02 -11.56
N ASP A 10 3.03 46.31 -11.53
CA ASP A 10 2.38 47.29 -10.65
C ASP A 10 0.92 47.51 -11.09
N GLY A 11 0.63 47.53 -12.40
CA GLY A 11 -0.74 47.60 -12.93
C GLY A 11 -1.57 46.36 -12.59
N LEU A 12 -0.98 45.16 -12.65
CA LEU A 12 -1.63 43.92 -12.22
C LEU A 12 -1.88 43.92 -10.70
N ARG A 13 -0.93 44.40 -9.90
CA ARG A 13 -1.09 44.53 -8.44
C ARG A 13 -2.24 45.45 -8.07
N LEU A 14 -2.33 46.64 -8.69
CA LEU A 14 -3.40 47.61 -8.44
C LEU A 14 -4.77 47.04 -8.82
N ARG A 15 -4.87 46.31 -9.93
CA ARG A 15 -6.13 45.67 -10.37
C ARG A 15 -6.49 44.43 -9.56
N ALA A 16 -5.50 43.70 -9.06
CA ALA A 16 -5.71 42.50 -8.25
C ALA A 16 -5.94 42.81 -6.76
N ALA A 17 -5.50 43.97 -6.26
CA ALA A 17 -5.64 44.33 -4.85
C ALA A 17 -7.09 44.31 -4.31
N PRO A 18 -8.12 44.83 -5.02
CA PRO A 18 -9.51 44.74 -4.57
C PRO A 18 -10.01 43.30 -4.52
N LEU A 19 -9.66 42.49 -5.53
CA LEU A 19 -10.02 41.07 -5.59
C LEU A 19 -9.32 40.28 -4.48
N ALA A 20 -8.03 40.50 -4.27
CA ALA A 20 -7.25 39.88 -3.19
C ALA A 20 -7.67 40.35 -1.79
N ALA A 21 -8.34 41.50 -1.67
CA ALA A 21 -8.93 41.99 -0.43
C ALA A 21 -10.32 41.40 -0.17
N SER A 22 -11.00 40.89 -1.20
CA SER A 22 -12.34 40.31 -1.07
C SER A 22 -12.35 39.04 -0.23
N ALA A 23 -13.27 38.96 0.73
CA ALA A 23 -13.47 37.79 1.58
C ALA A 23 -13.89 36.55 0.78
N TRP A 24 -14.75 36.71 -0.23
CA TRP A 24 -15.20 35.58 -1.06
C TRP A 24 -14.04 35.03 -1.90
N PHE A 25 -13.19 35.89 -2.44
CA PHE A 25 -12.05 35.46 -3.24
C PHE A 25 -11.03 34.72 -2.37
N ARG A 26 -10.76 35.22 -1.16
CA ARG A 26 -9.90 34.53 -0.19
C ARG A 26 -10.45 33.17 0.24
N ALA A 27 -11.76 33.02 0.33
CA ALA A 27 -12.38 31.73 0.64
C ALA A 27 -12.34 30.75 -0.54
N LEU A 28 -12.58 31.24 -1.77
CA LEU A 28 -12.63 30.39 -2.97
C LEU A 28 -11.26 30.02 -3.53
N LEU A 29 -10.25 30.89 -3.39
CA LEU A 29 -8.94 30.68 -4.03
C LEU A 29 -8.26 29.36 -3.62
N PRO A 30 -8.22 28.94 -2.34
CA PRO A 30 -7.67 27.63 -1.97
C PRO A 30 -8.43 26.47 -2.61
N VAL A 31 -9.76 26.57 -2.72
CA VAL A 31 -10.61 25.54 -3.33
C VAL A 31 -10.33 25.44 -4.83
N LEU A 32 -10.24 26.58 -5.52
CA LEU A 32 -9.93 26.64 -6.95
C LEU A 32 -8.52 26.10 -7.24
N LEU A 33 -7.52 26.46 -6.42
CA LEU A 33 -6.16 25.93 -6.57
C LEU A 33 -6.12 24.43 -6.34
N ALA A 34 -6.78 23.91 -5.29
CA ALA A 34 -6.88 22.48 -5.06
C ALA A 34 -7.56 21.78 -6.25
N ALA A 35 -8.66 22.34 -6.77
CA ALA A 35 -9.39 21.79 -7.90
C ALA A 35 -8.61 21.84 -9.23
N VAL A 36 -7.73 22.82 -9.43
CA VAL A 36 -6.89 22.94 -10.64
C VAL A 36 -5.64 22.06 -10.55
N LEU A 37 -5.08 21.90 -9.36
CA LEU A 37 -3.85 21.13 -9.15
C LEU A 37 -4.14 19.63 -8.94
N SER A 38 -5.30 19.27 -8.39
CA SER A 38 -5.68 17.88 -8.10
C SER A 38 -5.90 16.96 -9.32
N PRO A 39 -6.43 17.41 -10.47
CA PRO A 39 -6.70 16.55 -11.63
C PRO A 39 -5.46 15.89 -12.23
N ARG A 40 -4.27 16.46 -11.97
CA ARG A 40 -2.98 15.84 -12.32
C ARG A 40 -2.74 14.49 -11.63
N PHE A 41 -3.56 14.16 -10.63
CA PHE A 41 -3.37 12.98 -9.81
C PHE A 41 -4.35 11.87 -10.05
N VAL A 42 -5.36 11.99 -10.91
CA VAL A 42 -6.28 10.88 -11.16
C VAL A 42 -5.50 9.77 -11.89
N PRO A 43 -5.10 8.67 -11.23
CA PRO A 43 -4.39 7.63 -11.93
C PRO A 43 -5.32 6.98 -12.95
N GLY A 44 -4.74 6.34 -13.95
CA GLY A 44 -5.43 5.24 -14.60
C GLY A 44 -5.87 4.27 -13.52
N LEU A 45 -7.17 4.16 -13.25
CA LEU A 45 -7.76 3.29 -12.22
C LEU A 45 -7.48 1.79 -12.43
N GLU A 46 -6.66 1.43 -13.41
CA GLU A 46 -6.44 0.05 -13.83
C GLU A 46 -5.77 -0.80 -12.74
N TYR A 47 -5.26 -0.21 -11.65
CA TYR A 47 -4.49 -0.91 -10.62
C TYR A 47 -5.06 -0.78 -9.19
N PHE A 48 -6.30 -1.22 -8.96
CA PHE A 48 -6.72 -1.59 -7.60
C PHE A 48 -6.60 -3.12 -7.46
N PRO A 49 -5.67 -3.63 -6.65
CA PRO A 49 -5.43 -5.07 -6.58
C PRO A 49 -6.70 -5.79 -6.08
N MET A 50 -7.15 -6.79 -6.85
CA MET A 50 -8.37 -7.58 -6.59
C MET A 50 -8.26 -8.51 -5.36
N GLU A 51 -7.10 -8.56 -4.69
CA GLU A 51 -6.92 -9.28 -3.43
C GLU A 51 -7.06 -8.29 -2.27
N ASN A 52 -8.30 -8.12 -1.81
CA ASN A 52 -8.66 -7.14 -0.80
C ASN A 52 -9.05 -7.86 0.49
N THR A 53 -8.06 -8.12 1.35
CA THR A 53 -8.28 -8.71 2.69
C THR A 53 -9.30 -7.91 3.53
N GLY A 54 -9.47 -6.62 3.23
CA GLY A 54 -10.49 -5.77 3.85
C GLY A 54 -11.92 -6.25 3.58
N ALA A 55 -12.18 -6.87 2.44
CA ALA A 55 -13.49 -7.44 2.14
C ALA A 55 -13.83 -8.58 3.08
N PHE A 56 -12.87 -9.48 3.35
CA PHE A 56 -13.04 -10.57 4.31
C PHE A 56 -13.28 -10.06 5.73
N LEU A 57 -12.55 -9.01 6.15
CA LEU A 57 -12.78 -8.37 7.45
C LEU A 57 -14.20 -7.80 7.53
N LEU A 58 -14.62 -7.08 6.48
CA LEU A 58 -15.94 -6.48 6.38
C LEU A 58 -17.05 -7.54 6.38
N ALA A 59 -16.87 -8.64 5.66
CA ALA A 59 -17.83 -9.75 5.60
C ALA A 59 -17.79 -10.63 6.86
N GLY A 60 -16.67 -10.63 7.60
CA GLY A 60 -16.42 -11.56 8.69
C GLY A 60 -16.24 -12.98 8.17
N LEU A 61 -15.50 -13.16 7.07
CA LEU A 61 -15.19 -14.46 6.49
C LEU A 61 -13.75 -14.85 6.84
N PRO A 62 -13.44 -16.15 7.01
CA PRO A 62 -12.08 -16.60 7.28
C PRO A 62 -11.14 -16.30 6.09
N ALA A 63 -9.98 -15.72 6.38
CA ALA A 63 -8.88 -15.51 5.44
C ALA A 63 -7.54 -15.74 6.16
N GLY A 64 -6.68 -16.59 5.59
CA GLY A 64 -5.38 -16.91 6.16
C GLY A 64 -4.38 -15.76 6.09
N ASP A 65 -4.63 -14.76 5.24
CA ASP A 65 -3.79 -13.58 5.04
C ASP A 65 -4.39 -12.30 5.65
N ILE A 66 -5.40 -12.42 6.51
CA ILE A 66 -6.07 -11.27 7.13
C ILE A 66 -5.11 -10.37 7.93
N THR A 67 -4.01 -10.93 8.44
CA THR A 67 -2.98 -10.26 9.24
C THR A 67 -1.81 -9.69 8.43
N LEU A 68 -1.77 -9.94 7.10
CA LEU A 68 -0.65 -9.50 6.27
C LEU A 68 -0.58 -7.97 6.08
N ARG A 69 -1.67 -7.24 6.30
CA ARG A 69 -1.73 -5.79 6.10
C ARG A 69 -2.53 -5.16 7.22
N MET A 70 -2.17 -3.93 7.60
CA MET A 70 -2.95 -3.20 8.59
C MET A 70 -4.40 -3.00 8.08
N PRO A 71 -5.40 -3.01 8.98
CA PRO A 71 -6.78 -3.31 8.60
C PRO A 71 -7.52 -2.13 7.99
N PHE A 72 -7.10 -0.89 8.26
CA PHE A 72 -7.94 0.28 8.00
C PHE A 72 -8.21 0.50 6.51
N PHE A 73 -7.16 0.65 5.71
CA PHE A 73 -7.27 1.13 4.35
C PHE A 73 -8.14 0.19 3.48
N TYR A 74 -7.78 -1.09 3.43
CA TYR A 74 -8.46 -2.09 2.61
C TYR A 74 -9.92 -2.28 3.03
N THR A 75 -10.21 -2.29 4.33
CA THR A 75 -11.58 -2.43 4.85
C THR A 75 -12.43 -1.22 4.51
N ALA A 76 -11.91 -0.01 4.70
CA ALA A 76 -12.60 1.23 4.36
C ALA A 76 -12.89 1.30 2.85
N MET A 77 -11.92 0.95 2.00
CA MET A 77 -12.13 0.92 0.55
C MET A 77 -13.19 -0.11 0.14
N SER A 78 -13.16 -1.30 0.72
CA SER A 78 -14.19 -2.34 0.50
C SER A 78 -15.58 -1.85 0.87
N PHE A 79 -15.70 -1.15 2.00
CA PHE A 79 -16.95 -0.55 2.45
C PHE A 79 -17.46 0.51 1.47
N LEU A 80 -16.61 1.46 1.08
CA LEU A 80 -16.99 2.55 0.16
C LEU A 80 -17.40 2.02 -1.22
N GLN A 81 -16.68 1.01 -1.74
CA GLN A 81 -17.02 0.35 -3.00
C GLN A 81 -18.39 -0.36 -2.93
N ASN A 82 -18.67 -1.05 -1.83
CA ASN A 82 -19.97 -1.69 -1.62
C ASN A 82 -21.10 -0.70 -1.30
N ALA A 83 -20.78 0.50 -0.82
CA ALA A 83 -21.72 1.62 -0.73
C ALA A 83 -22.00 2.28 -2.10
N GLY A 84 -21.40 1.78 -3.19
CA GLY A 84 -21.63 2.28 -4.54
C GLY A 84 -20.81 3.51 -4.91
N LEU A 85 -19.83 3.90 -4.09
CA LEU A 85 -18.96 5.04 -4.41
C LEU A 85 -17.92 4.64 -5.44
N SER A 86 -17.83 5.44 -6.52
CA SER A 86 -16.77 5.28 -7.51
C SER A 86 -15.41 5.50 -6.87
N LEU A 87 -14.46 4.58 -7.10
CA LEU A 87 -13.09 4.71 -6.64
C LEU A 87 -12.42 6.01 -7.15
N LYS A 88 -12.80 6.52 -8.33
CA LYS A 88 -12.32 7.83 -8.84
C LYS A 88 -12.72 8.97 -7.90
N LEU A 89 -13.97 8.96 -7.44
CA LEU A 89 -14.50 9.99 -6.55
C LEU A 89 -13.88 9.89 -5.17
N VAL A 90 -13.70 8.67 -4.64
CA VAL A 90 -13.00 8.44 -3.37
C VAL A 90 -11.57 8.98 -3.46
N PHE A 91 -10.84 8.64 -4.53
CA PHE A 91 -9.48 9.11 -4.74
C PHE A 91 -9.39 10.64 -4.83
N ALA A 92 -10.29 11.26 -5.62
CA ALA A 92 -10.37 12.71 -5.74
C ALA A 92 -10.67 13.37 -4.38
N GLY A 93 -11.61 12.80 -3.61
CA GLY A 93 -11.94 13.26 -2.27
C GLY A 93 -10.76 13.19 -1.30
N LEU A 94 -9.99 12.10 -1.32
CA LEU A 94 -8.78 11.94 -0.52
C LEU A 94 -7.71 12.98 -0.87
N ASN A 95 -7.48 13.23 -2.17
CA ASN A 95 -6.52 14.24 -2.61
C ASN A 95 -6.96 15.65 -2.22
N LEU A 96 -8.22 16.01 -2.46
CA LEU A 96 -8.76 17.30 -2.04
C LEU A 96 -8.66 17.48 -0.52
N SER A 97 -8.86 16.42 0.25
CA SER A 97 -8.66 16.42 1.71
C SER A 97 -7.20 16.68 2.07
N ALA A 98 -6.25 16.02 1.40
CA ALA A 98 -4.83 16.27 1.61
C ALA A 98 -4.45 17.73 1.27
N PHE A 99 -4.89 18.25 0.12
CA PHE A 99 -4.67 19.65 -0.27
C PHE A 99 -5.27 20.64 0.73
N ALA A 100 -6.49 20.40 1.20
CA ALA A 100 -7.11 21.23 2.23
C ALA A 100 -6.28 21.24 3.52
N LEU A 101 -5.84 20.07 3.99
CA LEU A 101 -5.00 19.96 5.18
C LEU A 101 -3.61 20.59 5.00
N VAL A 102 -3.01 20.54 3.80
CA VAL A 102 -1.78 21.30 3.49
C VAL A 102 -2.00 22.79 3.66
N PHE A 103 -3.09 23.32 3.09
CA PHE A 103 -3.44 24.73 3.24
C PHE A 103 -3.61 25.12 4.71
N PHE A 104 -4.34 24.31 5.49
CA PHE A 104 -4.57 24.59 6.91
C PHE A 104 -3.30 24.44 7.76
N ALA A 105 -2.43 23.47 7.47
CA ALA A 105 -1.12 23.36 8.11
C ALA A 105 -0.26 24.61 7.87
N GLY A 106 -0.25 25.12 6.63
CA GLY A 106 0.41 26.39 6.30
C GLY A 106 -0.21 27.59 7.03
N CYS A 107 -1.54 27.63 7.15
CA CYS A 107 -2.25 28.67 7.91
C CYS A 107 -1.88 28.65 9.40
N LEU A 108 -1.77 27.47 10.00
CA LEU A 108 -1.34 27.31 11.39
C LEU A 108 0.09 27.82 11.62
N LEU A 109 0.99 27.65 10.64
CA LEU A 109 2.40 28.05 10.75
C LEU A 109 2.67 29.53 10.43
N GLY A 110 2.07 30.06 9.37
CA GLY A 110 2.43 31.37 8.81
C GLY A 110 1.26 32.16 8.21
N GLY A 111 0.02 31.78 8.54
CA GLY A 111 -1.19 32.48 8.07
C GLY A 111 -1.60 32.15 6.63
N TYR A 112 -2.55 32.93 6.11
CA TYR A 112 -3.24 32.66 4.83
C TYR A 112 -2.30 32.44 3.65
N TRP A 113 -1.30 33.32 3.49
CA TRP A 113 -0.35 33.26 2.38
C TRP A 113 0.60 32.06 2.48
N ALA A 114 0.98 31.65 3.69
CA ALA A 114 1.71 30.41 3.90
C ALA A 114 0.88 29.19 3.51
N GLY A 115 -0.42 29.19 3.84
CA GLY A 115 -1.36 28.17 3.38
C GLY A 115 -1.43 28.10 1.85
N LEU A 116 -1.63 29.24 1.18
CA LEU A 116 -1.70 29.28 -0.29
C LEU A 116 -0.41 28.83 -0.98
N LEU A 117 0.75 29.31 -0.49
CA LEU A 117 2.04 28.93 -1.06
C LEU A 117 2.32 27.44 -0.83
N ALA A 118 1.99 26.90 0.35
CA ALA A 118 2.11 25.48 0.64
C ALA A 118 1.23 24.63 -0.29
N LEU A 119 -0.02 25.04 -0.48
CA LEU A 119 -0.98 24.38 -1.37
C LEU A 119 -0.46 24.38 -2.82
N ALA A 120 -0.01 25.54 -3.31
CA ALA A 120 0.54 25.68 -4.66
C ALA A 120 1.82 24.83 -4.82
N ALA A 121 2.73 24.87 -3.85
CA ALA A 121 3.96 24.07 -3.87
C ALA A 121 3.67 22.57 -3.83
N ALA A 122 2.71 22.10 -3.02
CA ALA A 122 2.29 20.70 -3.02
C ALA A 122 1.80 20.25 -4.40
N GLY A 123 1.01 21.07 -5.10
CA GLY A 123 0.47 20.71 -6.41
C GLY A 123 1.45 20.87 -7.58
N LEU A 124 2.39 21.81 -7.48
CA LEU A 124 3.41 22.06 -8.52
C LEU A 124 4.62 21.15 -8.41
N LEU A 125 4.99 20.74 -7.18
CA LEU A 125 6.14 19.87 -6.92
C LEU A 125 5.76 18.40 -6.75
N ALA A 126 4.46 18.08 -6.65
CA ALA A 126 4.04 16.70 -6.70
C ALA A 126 4.38 16.09 -8.08
N PRO A 127 4.99 14.89 -8.10
CA PRO A 127 5.40 14.24 -9.33
C PRO A 127 4.19 13.93 -10.19
N SER A 128 4.34 14.12 -11.50
CA SER A 128 3.35 13.67 -12.50
C SER A 128 3.37 12.15 -12.74
N TYR A 129 4.22 11.40 -12.04
CA TYR A 129 4.47 9.98 -12.33
C TYR A 129 3.29 9.09 -11.91
N GLY A 130 2.98 8.11 -12.76
CA GLY A 130 1.77 7.25 -12.75
C GLY A 130 1.65 6.24 -11.61
N GLY A 131 2.23 6.50 -10.43
CA GLY A 131 2.25 5.60 -9.28
C GLY A 131 1.32 6.00 -8.13
N PHE A 132 0.23 6.74 -8.42
CA PHE A 132 -0.69 7.20 -7.38
C PHE A 132 -1.46 6.03 -6.75
N ASP A 133 -1.08 5.71 -5.52
CA ASP A 133 -1.68 4.65 -4.71
C ASP A 133 -2.69 5.25 -3.72
N PHE A 134 -3.91 4.70 -3.70
CA PHE A 134 -4.97 5.06 -2.77
C PHE A 134 -4.53 4.93 -1.31
N GLU A 135 -3.72 3.93 -0.98
CA GLU A 135 -3.23 3.73 0.38
C GLU A 135 -2.34 4.90 0.79
N GLN A 136 -1.48 5.37 -0.11
CA GLN A 136 -0.55 6.48 0.11
C GLN A 136 -1.29 7.82 0.22
N ALA A 137 -2.32 8.04 -0.59
CA ALA A 137 -3.19 9.22 -0.47
C ALA A 137 -3.89 9.24 0.90
N THR A 138 -4.46 8.10 1.31
CA THR A 138 -5.12 7.98 2.62
C THR A 138 -4.11 8.20 3.76
N TYR A 139 -2.94 7.58 3.67
CA TYR A 139 -1.89 7.75 4.66
C TYR A 139 -1.37 9.20 4.75
N SER A 140 -1.28 9.89 3.60
CA SER A 140 -0.89 11.32 3.57
C SER A 140 -1.88 12.21 4.33
N VAL A 141 -3.18 11.94 4.22
CA VAL A 141 -4.21 12.65 5.00
C VAL A 141 -3.97 12.47 6.50
N TYR A 142 -3.73 11.24 6.96
CA TYR A 142 -3.45 10.98 8.38
C TYR A 142 -2.16 11.65 8.85
N LEU A 143 -1.08 11.61 8.05
CA LEU A 143 0.17 12.29 8.40
C LEU A 143 0.01 13.80 8.48
N LEU A 144 -0.82 14.41 7.63
CA LEU A 144 -1.15 15.83 7.72
C LEU A 144 -2.01 16.15 8.95
N LEU A 145 -2.94 15.27 9.34
CA LEU A 145 -3.67 15.41 10.60
C LEU A 145 -2.71 15.37 11.80
N VAL A 146 -1.79 14.40 11.81
CA VAL A 146 -0.72 14.30 12.83
C VAL A 146 0.10 15.58 12.87
N LEU A 147 0.54 16.10 11.70
CA LEU A 147 1.25 17.38 11.62
C LEU A 147 0.43 18.53 12.19
N CYS A 148 -0.82 18.70 11.77
CA CYS A 148 -1.68 19.78 12.24
C CYS A 148 -1.91 19.70 13.75
N PHE A 149 -2.13 18.52 14.32
CA PHE A 149 -2.27 18.36 15.76
C PHE A 149 -0.96 18.51 16.53
N PHE A 150 0.20 18.17 15.96
CA PHE A 150 1.49 18.55 16.54
C PHE A 150 1.61 20.07 16.63
N LEU A 151 1.22 20.80 15.59
CA LEU A 151 1.24 22.26 15.57
C LEU A 151 0.26 22.87 16.59
N LEU A 152 -0.96 22.33 16.69
CA LEU A 152 -1.98 22.78 17.65
C LEU A 152 -1.60 22.43 19.10
N ARG A 153 -1.09 21.21 19.34
CA ARG A 153 -0.59 20.78 20.66
C ARG A 153 0.53 21.69 21.12
N ARG A 154 1.49 22.01 20.25
CA ARG A 154 2.57 22.95 20.55
C ARG A 154 2.03 24.34 20.91
N ARG A 155 1.05 24.84 20.16
CA ARG A 155 0.54 26.19 20.34
C ARG A 155 -0.21 26.39 21.66
N GLU A 156 -1.03 25.42 22.04
CA GLU A 156 -2.00 25.59 23.14
C GLU A 156 -1.81 24.62 24.31
N ASP A 157 -0.84 23.69 24.25
CA ASP A 157 -0.52 22.63 25.23
C ASP A 157 -1.69 22.14 26.11
N THR A 158 -2.83 21.89 25.45
CA THR A 158 -4.04 21.39 26.11
C THR A 158 -4.05 19.87 26.09
N ARG A 159 -4.72 19.27 27.10
CA ARG A 159 -4.95 17.82 27.13
C ARG A 159 -5.72 17.33 25.90
N ALA A 160 -6.67 18.14 25.42
CA ALA A 160 -7.45 17.83 24.22
C ALA A 160 -6.56 17.73 22.98
N ASN A 161 -5.71 18.72 22.72
CA ASN A 161 -4.80 18.69 21.57
C ASN A 161 -3.76 17.56 21.70
N GLY A 162 -3.30 17.26 22.93
CA GLY A 162 -2.45 16.10 23.20
C GLY A 162 -3.13 14.78 22.83
N LEU A 163 -4.38 14.57 23.27
CA LEU A 163 -5.15 13.37 22.97
C LEU A 163 -5.48 13.25 21.47
N LEU A 164 -5.90 14.32 20.81
CA LEU A 164 -6.17 14.32 19.37
C LEU A 164 -4.91 14.04 18.55
N CYS A 165 -3.76 14.56 18.98
CA CYS A 165 -2.46 14.22 18.41
C CYS A 165 -2.15 12.73 18.60
N ALA A 166 -2.33 12.19 19.80
CA ALA A 166 -2.08 10.77 20.07
C ALA A 166 -2.97 9.84 19.25
N LEU A 167 -4.27 10.11 19.23
CA LEU A 167 -5.26 9.32 18.49
C LEU A 167 -5.08 9.43 16.97
N SER A 168 -4.61 10.58 16.45
CA SER A 168 -4.28 10.70 15.03
C SER A 168 -3.04 9.87 14.66
N ILE A 169 -2.04 9.78 15.54
CA ILE A 169 -0.93 8.83 15.37
C ILE A 169 -1.45 7.39 15.42
N GLY A 170 -2.24 7.02 16.44
CA GLY A 170 -2.78 5.67 16.55
C GLY A 170 -3.63 5.25 15.35
N ALA A 171 -4.48 6.15 14.85
CA ALA A 171 -5.26 5.89 13.64
C ALA A 171 -4.37 5.72 12.41
N SER A 172 -3.28 6.51 12.28
CA SER A 172 -2.31 6.32 11.21
C SER A 172 -1.61 4.95 11.26
N LEU A 173 -1.41 4.38 12.46
CA LEU A 173 -0.80 3.07 12.64
C LEU A 173 -1.71 1.95 12.12
N LEU A 174 -3.03 2.11 12.16
CA LEU A 174 -3.98 1.19 11.53
C LEU A 174 -3.91 1.18 9.99
N LEU A 175 -3.21 2.14 9.39
CA LEU A 175 -2.84 2.11 7.96
C LEU A 175 -1.46 1.54 7.76
N ARG A 176 -0.46 2.09 8.45
CA ARG A 176 0.95 1.76 8.26
C ARG A 176 1.78 1.97 9.52
N SER A 177 2.78 1.11 9.70
CA SER A 177 3.69 1.09 10.84
C SER A 177 4.81 2.14 10.94
N PRO A 178 5.15 3.00 9.95
CA PRO A 178 6.33 3.86 10.05
C PRO A 178 6.35 4.78 11.28
N LEU A 179 5.19 5.24 11.75
CA LEU A 179 5.09 6.11 12.93
C LEU A 179 5.19 5.38 14.28
N LEU A 180 5.42 4.06 14.29
CA LEU A 180 5.39 3.24 15.51
C LEU A 180 6.26 3.82 16.63
N LEU A 181 7.48 4.27 16.34
CA LEU A 181 8.40 4.77 17.37
C LEU A 181 8.29 6.28 17.61
N LEU A 182 7.55 7.02 16.76
CA LEU A 182 7.45 8.47 16.83
C LEU A 182 6.97 8.99 18.20
N PRO A 183 5.92 8.42 18.84
CA PRO A 183 5.47 8.88 20.16
C PRO A 183 6.57 8.80 21.22
N VAL A 184 7.34 7.70 21.23
CA VAL A 184 8.43 7.49 22.19
C VAL A 184 9.54 8.51 21.94
N PHE A 185 9.95 8.70 20.68
CA PHE A 185 10.95 9.71 20.34
C PHE A 185 10.51 11.13 20.72
N ALA A 186 9.25 11.48 20.48
CA ALA A 186 8.72 12.79 20.86
C ALA A 186 8.81 13.01 22.39
N VAL A 187 8.40 12.02 23.19
CA VAL A 187 8.51 12.10 24.66
C VAL A 187 9.95 12.17 25.14
N LEU A 188 10.86 11.38 24.56
CA LEU A 188 12.28 11.40 24.91
C LEU A 188 12.93 12.76 24.59
N LEU A 189 12.54 13.40 23.49
CA LEU A 189 13.01 14.75 23.15
C LEU A 189 12.49 15.80 24.13
N ASP A 190 11.24 15.69 24.57
CA ASP A 190 10.68 16.59 25.60
C ASP A 190 11.40 16.39 26.96
N LEU A 191 11.71 15.14 27.33
CA LEU A 191 12.50 14.80 28.52
C LEU A 191 13.91 15.38 28.44
N ALA A 192 14.60 15.18 27.31
CA ALA A 192 15.97 15.68 27.11
C ALA A 192 16.06 17.21 27.15
N ARG A 193 14.95 17.91 26.91
CA ARG A 193 14.87 19.38 27.00
C ARG A 193 14.55 19.88 28.41
N GLY A 194 14.45 18.99 29.39
CA GLY A 194 14.14 19.34 30.78
C GLY A 194 12.72 19.86 30.97
N ALA A 195 11.80 19.55 30.05
CA ALA A 195 10.48 20.19 29.99
C ALA A 195 9.42 19.54 30.90
N LEU A 196 9.77 18.56 31.76
CA LEU A 196 8.77 17.70 32.39
C LEU A 196 8.79 17.73 33.92
N SER A 197 7.72 18.29 34.48
CA SER A 197 7.28 18.03 35.85
C SER A 197 6.67 16.62 35.98
N ALA A 198 6.41 16.15 37.20
CA ALA A 198 5.71 14.87 37.44
C ALA A 198 4.33 14.82 36.75
N ALA A 199 3.60 15.94 36.74
CA ALA A 199 2.34 16.06 36.02
C ALA A 199 2.55 16.00 34.49
N GLY A 200 3.66 16.55 33.99
CA GLY A 200 4.09 16.43 32.60
C GLY A 200 4.35 14.97 32.20
N LEU A 201 5.09 14.21 33.02
CA LEU A 201 5.37 12.80 32.75
C LEU A 201 4.08 11.98 32.61
N ARG A 202 3.10 12.16 33.51
CA ARG A 202 1.79 11.50 33.41
C ARG A 202 1.06 11.84 32.10
N ARG A 203 1.11 13.10 31.66
CA ARG A 203 0.52 13.51 30.36
C ARG A 203 1.22 12.82 29.19
N GLN A 204 2.55 12.71 29.24
CA GLN A 204 3.31 12.02 28.19
C GLN A 204 3.06 10.51 28.16
N LEU A 205 2.91 9.87 29.33
CA LEU A 205 2.50 8.46 29.41
C LEU A 205 1.09 8.24 28.83
N LEU A 206 0.13 9.12 29.16
CA LEU A 206 -1.20 9.07 28.58
C LEU A 206 -1.16 9.29 27.06
N PHE A 207 -0.34 10.22 26.58
CA PHE A 207 -0.13 10.46 25.15
C PHE A 207 0.38 9.20 24.45
N VAL A 208 1.42 8.54 24.98
CA VAL A 208 1.97 7.30 24.40
C VAL A 208 0.94 6.17 24.45
N GLY A 209 0.27 5.97 25.59
CA GLY A 209 -0.78 4.96 25.72
C GLY A 209 -1.91 5.17 24.72
N ALA A 210 -2.36 6.41 24.54
CA ALA A 210 -3.39 6.76 23.56
C ALA A 210 -2.93 6.59 22.09
N CYS A 211 -1.63 6.66 21.80
CA CYS A 211 -1.11 6.35 20.46
C CYS A 211 -1.25 4.87 20.10
N TYR A 212 -1.21 3.97 21.08
CA TYR A 212 -1.19 2.53 20.83
C TYR A 212 -2.50 1.81 21.16
N VAL A 213 -3.47 2.49 21.80
CA VAL A 213 -4.73 1.86 22.23
C VAL A 213 -5.50 1.19 21.08
N LEU A 214 -5.48 1.79 19.89
CA LEU A 214 -6.14 1.24 18.70
C LEU A 214 -5.43 0.01 18.12
N LEU A 215 -4.21 -0.31 18.57
CA LEU A 215 -3.52 -1.54 18.15
C LEU A 215 -3.96 -2.75 18.99
N LEU A 216 -4.71 -2.54 20.08
CA LEU A 216 -5.15 -3.65 20.95
C LEU A 216 -6.11 -4.59 20.23
N PRO A 217 -7.17 -4.13 19.51
CA PRO A 217 -8.02 -5.03 18.75
C PRO A 217 -7.26 -5.76 17.63
N TRP A 218 -6.31 -5.07 16.99
CA TRP A 218 -5.45 -5.69 15.99
C TRP A 218 -4.59 -6.81 16.59
N ALA A 219 -3.95 -6.59 17.74
CA ALA A 219 -3.18 -7.62 18.43
C ALA A 219 -4.05 -8.81 18.86
N TYR A 220 -5.28 -8.56 19.31
CA TYR A 220 -6.25 -9.60 19.62
C TYR A 220 -6.62 -10.43 18.38
N LEU A 221 -6.91 -9.77 17.25
CA LEU A 221 -7.15 -10.44 15.97
C LEU A 221 -5.95 -11.33 15.59
N ASN A 222 -4.73 -10.79 15.62
CA ASN A 222 -3.53 -11.55 15.30
C ASN A 222 -3.38 -12.77 16.19
N TYR A 223 -3.53 -12.61 17.51
CA TYR A 223 -3.47 -13.71 18.46
C TYR A 223 -4.53 -14.78 18.16
N SER A 224 -5.76 -14.39 17.82
CA SER A 224 -6.82 -15.34 17.50
C SER A 224 -6.59 -16.15 16.22
N VAL A 225 -5.86 -15.58 15.25
CA VAL A 225 -5.62 -16.22 13.94
C VAL A 225 -4.33 -17.02 13.94
N SER A 226 -3.25 -16.50 14.53
CA SER A 226 -1.90 -17.09 14.44
C SER A 226 -1.36 -17.62 15.77
N GLY A 227 -2.06 -17.38 16.88
CA GLY A 227 -1.55 -17.64 18.24
C GLY A 227 -0.48 -16.65 18.71
N LYS A 228 -0.13 -15.62 17.90
CA LYS A 228 0.89 -14.62 18.20
C LYS A 228 0.26 -13.23 18.31
N ALA A 229 0.52 -12.53 19.41
CA ALA A 229 0.07 -11.15 19.61
C ALA A 229 0.99 -10.18 18.86
N GLU A 230 0.74 -10.02 17.56
CA GLU A 230 1.46 -9.09 16.69
C GLU A 230 0.73 -7.74 16.62
N PHE A 231 1.43 -6.65 16.94
CA PHE A 231 0.86 -5.30 16.89
C PHE A 231 0.94 -4.65 15.51
N MET A 232 1.74 -5.21 14.61
CA MET A 232 2.01 -4.67 13.27
C MET A 232 1.63 -5.70 12.20
N GLU A 233 1.73 -5.32 10.93
CA GLU A 233 1.48 -6.22 9.81
C GLU A 233 2.49 -7.38 9.76
N SER A 234 1.99 -8.58 9.47
CA SER A 234 2.80 -9.79 9.42
C SER A 234 3.45 -9.94 8.04
N THR A 235 4.79 -10.03 7.99
CA THR A 235 5.60 -10.33 6.79
C THR A 235 5.59 -9.34 5.62
N ARG A 236 4.68 -8.37 5.53
CA ARG A 236 4.65 -7.39 4.41
C ARG A 236 5.94 -6.58 4.30
N ALA A 237 6.50 -6.21 5.45
CA ALA A 237 7.76 -5.47 5.52
C ALA A 237 9.00 -6.36 5.35
N ASP A 238 8.86 -7.70 5.32
CA ASP A 238 10.00 -8.64 5.26
C ASP A 238 10.90 -8.35 4.06
N CYS A 239 10.31 -8.05 2.90
CA CYS A 239 11.09 -7.71 1.72
C CYS A 239 12.03 -6.54 2.00
N ASN A 240 11.48 -5.42 2.46
CA ASN A 240 12.25 -4.20 2.74
C ASN A 240 13.25 -4.37 3.89
N ILE A 241 12.92 -5.20 4.89
CA ILE A 241 13.80 -5.51 6.02
C ILE A 241 14.98 -6.36 5.55
N ILE A 242 14.71 -7.42 4.79
CA ILE A 242 15.73 -8.35 4.30
C ILE A 242 16.66 -7.67 3.28
N THR A 243 16.10 -6.97 2.29
CA THR A 243 16.92 -6.24 1.30
C THR A 243 17.77 -5.16 1.97
N ALA A 244 17.24 -4.52 3.01
CA ALA A 244 18.01 -3.56 3.78
C ALA A 244 19.17 -4.18 4.54
N ALA A 245 18.94 -5.37 5.12
CA ALA A 245 19.96 -6.19 5.76
C ALA A 245 21.04 -6.66 4.76
N LEU A 246 20.67 -6.90 3.50
CA LEU A 246 21.61 -7.26 2.44
C LEU A 246 22.37 -6.05 1.85
N GLY A 247 22.02 -4.84 2.28
CA GLY A 247 22.68 -3.60 1.86
C GLY A 247 22.16 -3.02 0.55
N SER A 248 20.99 -3.45 0.06
CA SER A 248 20.39 -2.85 -1.13
C SER A 248 19.82 -1.46 -0.82
N ILE A 249 19.88 -0.57 -1.80
CA ILE A 249 19.28 0.77 -1.71
C ILE A 249 17.79 0.70 -2.01
N TYR A 250 17.42 0.05 -3.11
CA TYR A 250 16.05 -0.01 -3.57
C TYR A 250 15.38 -1.33 -3.21
N THR A 251 14.04 -1.34 -3.18
CA THR A 251 13.30 -2.60 -3.01
C THR A 251 13.55 -3.54 -4.19
N ILE A 252 13.33 -4.83 -3.95
CA ILE A 252 13.41 -5.87 -4.97
C ILE A 252 12.00 -6.39 -5.29
N GLU A 253 11.85 -6.87 -6.51
CA GLU A 253 10.82 -7.85 -6.88
C GLU A 253 11.50 -9.23 -6.99
N GLY A 254 10.88 -10.27 -6.44
CA GLY A 254 11.46 -11.62 -6.36
C GLY A 254 11.35 -12.23 -4.97
N ASP A 255 12.16 -13.24 -4.63
CA ASP A 255 12.17 -13.92 -3.31
C ASP A 255 13.28 -13.42 -2.35
N PRO A 256 13.00 -12.40 -1.50
CA PRO A 256 13.98 -11.90 -0.55
C PRO A 256 14.37 -12.96 0.49
N ARG A 257 13.44 -13.84 0.92
CA ARG A 257 13.72 -14.85 1.93
C ARG A 257 14.68 -15.89 1.39
N ARG A 258 14.43 -16.42 0.19
CA ARG A 258 15.37 -17.31 -0.49
C ARG A 258 16.72 -16.65 -0.74
N LEU A 259 16.74 -15.38 -1.15
CA LEU A 259 17.97 -14.61 -1.32
C LEU A 259 18.80 -14.50 -0.03
N ALA A 260 18.13 -14.39 1.13
CA ALA A 260 18.74 -14.35 2.45
C ALA A 260 19.00 -15.74 3.08
N GLY A 261 18.54 -16.83 2.45
CA GLY A 261 18.62 -18.18 3.00
C GLY A 261 17.70 -18.39 4.21
N LEU A 262 16.58 -17.68 4.27
CA LEU A 262 15.58 -17.79 5.33
C LEU A 262 14.48 -18.77 4.95
N GLY A 263 14.13 -19.68 5.85
CA GLY A 263 12.95 -20.52 5.78
C GLY A 263 11.66 -19.76 6.11
N PRO A 264 10.48 -20.41 6.02
CA PRO A 264 9.18 -19.79 6.30
C PRO A 264 9.00 -19.31 7.74
N GLU A 265 9.59 -19.99 8.72
CA GLU A 265 9.46 -19.64 10.15
C GLU A 265 10.53 -18.67 10.65
N ASP A 266 11.53 -18.36 9.83
CA ASP A 266 12.59 -17.44 10.24
C ASP A 266 12.08 -16.00 10.35
N SER A 267 12.60 -15.29 11.36
CA SER A 267 12.30 -13.88 11.59
C SER A 267 13.15 -12.98 10.69
N ALA A 268 12.51 -12.20 9.81
CA ALA A 268 13.17 -11.18 9.01
C ALA A 268 13.83 -10.09 9.89
N ALA A 269 13.15 -9.68 10.97
CA ALA A 269 13.71 -8.74 11.95
C ALA A 269 14.95 -9.33 12.64
N GLY A 270 14.90 -10.60 13.07
CA GLY A 270 16.05 -11.30 13.64
C GLY A 270 17.23 -11.41 12.67
N PHE A 271 16.96 -11.68 11.39
CA PHE A 271 17.96 -11.63 10.34
C PHE A 271 18.59 -10.24 10.20
N PHE A 272 17.78 -9.19 10.14
CA PHE A 272 18.25 -7.81 10.05
C PHE A 272 19.17 -7.42 11.20
N PHE A 273 18.77 -7.67 12.45
CA PHE A 273 19.60 -7.33 13.61
C PHE A 273 20.92 -8.11 13.63
N ARG A 274 20.93 -9.39 13.23
CA ARG A 274 22.17 -10.17 13.11
C ARG A 274 23.11 -9.58 12.06
N GLU A 275 22.62 -9.21 10.89
CA GLU A 275 23.48 -8.62 9.84
C GLU A 275 23.98 -7.22 10.25
N VAL A 276 23.14 -6.41 10.89
CA VAL A 276 23.55 -5.11 11.47
C VAL A 276 24.65 -5.28 12.51
N ALA A 277 24.49 -6.23 13.43
CA ALA A 277 25.50 -6.49 14.46
C ALA A 277 26.83 -6.99 13.88
N LYS A 278 26.80 -7.79 12.79
CA LYS A 278 28.02 -8.25 12.11
C LYS A 278 28.78 -7.14 11.40
N ARG A 279 28.08 -6.12 10.85
CA ARG A 279 28.69 -5.08 10.00
C ARG A 279 28.09 -3.69 10.25
N PRO A 280 28.18 -3.12 11.47
CA PRO A 280 27.43 -1.91 11.84
C PRO A 280 27.76 -0.70 10.96
N PHE A 281 29.05 -0.49 10.63
CA PHE A 281 29.48 0.62 9.76
C PHE A 281 28.97 0.49 8.33
N PHE A 282 28.88 -0.74 7.79
CA PHE A 282 28.31 -0.98 6.47
C PHE A 282 26.83 -0.57 6.43
N HIS A 283 26.07 -0.92 7.46
CA HIS A 283 24.67 -0.54 7.56
C HIS A 283 24.47 0.96 7.74
N ALA A 284 25.28 1.61 8.59
CA ALA A 284 25.26 3.07 8.74
C ALA A 284 25.55 3.77 7.41
N LEU A 285 26.60 3.35 6.69
CA LEU A 285 26.93 3.89 5.37
C LEU A 285 25.80 3.65 4.35
N THR A 286 25.15 2.49 4.39
CA THR A 286 24.04 2.18 3.49
C THR A 286 22.82 3.03 3.80
N ALA A 287 22.51 3.27 5.08
CA ALA A 287 21.45 4.20 5.47
C ALA A 287 21.74 5.63 4.97
N VAL A 288 23.00 6.09 5.05
CA VAL A 288 23.42 7.39 4.48
C VAL A 288 23.24 7.42 2.95
N ARG A 289 23.60 6.35 2.24
CA ARG A 289 23.33 6.24 0.80
C ARG A 289 21.84 6.30 0.51
N ARG A 290 21.00 5.63 1.30
CA ARG A 290 19.54 5.71 1.12
C ARG A 290 19.01 7.12 1.38
N LEU A 291 19.52 7.84 2.39
CA LEU A 291 19.20 9.26 2.59
C LEU A 291 19.59 10.12 1.37
N TRP A 292 20.74 9.86 0.77
CA TRP A 292 21.16 10.53 -0.47
C TRP A 292 20.19 10.23 -1.62
N HIS A 293 19.78 8.98 -1.80
CA HIS A 293 18.80 8.63 -2.83
C HIS A 293 17.41 9.22 -2.56
N ILE A 294 16.97 9.29 -1.30
CA ILE A 294 15.75 10.01 -0.90
C ILE A 294 15.85 11.49 -1.32
N PHE A 295 17.00 12.12 -1.08
CA PHE A 295 17.27 13.49 -1.55
C PHE A 295 17.17 13.61 -3.08
N LEU A 296 17.78 12.68 -3.82
CA LEU A 296 17.78 12.69 -5.29
C LEU A 296 16.39 12.50 -5.91
N PHE A 297 15.45 11.86 -5.23
CA PHE A 297 14.08 11.78 -5.75
C PHE A 297 13.43 13.16 -5.85
N GLN A 298 13.74 14.08 -4.93
CA GLN A 298 13.10 15.41 -4.84
C GLN A 298 14.07 16.49 -4.31
N PRO A 299 15.15 16.80 -5.05
CA PRO A 299 16.25 17.61 -4.53
C PRO A 299 15.82 19.04 -4.18
N LEU A 300 14.93 19.64 -4.99
CA LEU A 300 14.40 20.97 -4.73
C LEU A 300 13.57 21.02 -3.45
N LEU A 301 12.61 20.09 -3.29
CA LEU A 301 11.72 20.06 -2.13
C LEU A 301 12.51 19.81 -0.84
N LEU A 302 13.41 18.83 -0.85
CA LEU A 302 14.24 18.49 0.32
C LEU A 302 15.30 19.54 0.60
N GLY A 303 15.89 20.17 -0.42
CA GLY A 303 16.81 21.30 -0.25
C GLY A 303 16.13 22.50 0.41
N LEU A 304 14.93 22.87 -0.05
CA LEU A 304 14.14 23.94 0.57
C LEU A 304 13.71 23.60 2.00
N PHE A 305 13.41 22.33 2.28
CA PHE A 305 13.10 21.85 3.62
C PHE A 305 14.30 21.97 4.57
N LEU A 306 15.48 21.54 4.15
CA LEU A 306 16.72 21.71 4.92
C LEU A 306 17.04 23.19 5.17
N LEU A 307 16.84 24.04 4.16
CA LEU A 307 16.99 25.49 4.31
C LEU A 307 15.98 26.06 5.31
N ALA A 308 14.72 25.63 5.27
CA ALA A 308 13.70 26.03 6.24
C ALA A 308 14.11 25.62 7.66
N MET A 309 14.57 24.38 7.87
CA MET A 309 15.08 23.93 9.17
C MET A 309 16.28 24.76 9.66
N ALA A 310 17.22 25.10 8.76
CA ALA A 310 18.40 25.89 9.12
C ALA A 310 18.07 27.34 9.48
N LEU A 311 17.04 27.92 8.85
CA LEU A 311 16.58 29.28 9.10
C LEU A 311 15.66 29.40 10.32
N ASP A 312 14.87 28.36 10.63
CA ASP A 312 13.96 28.35 11.78
C ASP A 312 14.66 27.91 13.07
N ARG A 313 15.53 28.78 13.59
CA ARG A 313 16.33 28.53 14.81
C ARG A 313 15.53 28.59 16.12
N GLY A 314 14.21 28.80 16.07
CA GLY A 314 13.39 28.88 17.28
C GLY A 314 13.31 27.51 17.97
N ARG A 315 13.57 27.45 19.29
CA ARG A 315 13.38 26.19 20.05
C ARG A 315 11.99 25.59 19.88
N ASP A 316 11.00 26.47 19.67
CA ASP A 316 9.62 26.07 19.47
C ASP A 316 9.38 25.40 18.13
N SER A 317 10.19 25.63 17.09
CA SER A 317 9.91 25.16 15.72
C SER A 317 10.10 23.65 15.52
N TRP A 318 11.05 23.07 16.25
CA TRP A 318 11.53 21.71 16.06
C TRP A 318 10.45 20.61 16.06
N PRO A 319 9.42 20.62 16.93
CA PRO A 319 8.39 19.58 16.94
C PRO A 319 7.63 19.46 15.62
N GLY A 320 7.46 20.56 14.86
CA GLY A 320 6.83 20.52 13.53
C GLY A 320 7.73 19.85 12.49
N PHE A 321 9.04 19.99 12.63
CA PHE A 321 10.04 19.33 11.78
C PHE A 321 10.31 17.87 12.17
N LEU A 322 10.00 17.48 13.41
CA LEU A 322 10.23 16.12 13.91
C LEU A 322 9.55 15.07 13.04
N LEU A 323 8.29 15.28 12.67
CA LEU A 323 7.52 14.30 11.89
C LEU A 323 8.20 13.96 10.55
N PRO A 324 8.48 14.90 9.63
CA PRO A 324 9.15 14.57 8.36
C PRO A 324 10.59 14.08 8.54
N VAL A 325 11.35 14.61 9.51
CA VAL A 325 12.71 14.12 9.81
C VAL A 325 12.67 12.66 10.23
N TYR A 326 11.80 12.33 11.19
CA TYR A 326 11.60 10.95 11.64
C TYR A 326 11.11 10.06 10.49
N PHE A 327 10.17 10.54 9.68
CA PHE A 327 9.63 9.79 8.55
C PHE A 327 10.70 9.46 7.51
N ILE A 328 11.56 10.41 7.16
CA ILE A 328 12.70 10.18 6.25
C ILE A 328 13.70 9.22 6.90
N ALA A 329 14.02 9.41 8.17
CA ALA A 329 14.97 8.58 8.90
C ALA A 329 14.51 7.11 8.96
N ILE A 330 13.26 6.84 9.35
CA ILE A 330 12.76 5.45 9.45
C ILE A 330 12.75 4.76 8.09
N HIS A 331 12.38 5.46 7.00
CA HIS A 331 12.43 4.87 5.66
C HIS A 331 13.86 4.65 5.16
N SER A 332 14.83 5.47 5.57
CA SER A 332 16.24 5.27 5.21
C SER A 332 16.90 4.04 5.85
N LEU A 333 16.30 3.51 6.93
CA LEU A 333 16.76 2.27 7.56
C LEU A 333 16.42 1.04 6.70
N PHE A 334 15.42 1.15 5.84
CA PHE A 334 14.93 0.08 4.96
C PHE A 334 15.23 0.37 3.49
N SER A 335 15.05 -0.60 2.59
CA SER A 335 15.16 -0.32 1.16
C SER A 335 14.08 0.67 0.72
N VAL A 336 14.48 1.67 -0.06
CA VAL A 336 13.62 2.80 -0.42
C VAL A 336 12.92 2.58 -1.76
N GLU A 337 11.74 3.17 -1.88
CA GLU A 337 10.98 3.26 -3.13
C GLU A 337 10.34 4.64 -3.19
N VAL A 338 10.26 5.23 -4.38
CA VAL A 338 9.72 6.58 -4.58
C VAL A 338 8.33 6.71 -3.97
N ARG A 339 7.47 5.69 -4.15
CA ARG A 339 6.10 5.72 -3.62
C ARG A 339 6.03 5.81 -2.10
N TYR A 340 7.03 5.33 -1.35
CA TYR A 340 7.03 5.42 0.12
C TYR A 340 7.15 6.86 0.62
N LEU A 341 7.72 7.74 -0.20
CA LEU A 341 7.95 9.14 0.11
C LEU A 341 6.85 10.05 -0.39
N TYR A 342 5.81 9.48 -1.00
CA TYR A 342 4.65 10.21 -1.49
C TYR A 342 4.06 11.20 -0.46
N PRO A 343 3.93 10.85 0.84
CA PRO A 343 3.42 11.81 1.82
C PRO A 343 4.27 13.08 1.99
N LEU A 344 5.55 13.05 1.64
CA LEU A 344 6.43 14.22 1.76
C LEU A 344 6.02 15.37 0.82
N PHE A 345 5.37 15.07 -0.30
CA PHE A 345 4.81 16.09 -1.19
C PHE A 345 3.77 16.97 -0.52
N TYR A 346 3.10 16.46 0.50
CA TYR A 346 2.13 17.20 1.27
C TYR A 346 2.70 17.70 2.60
N LEU A 347 3.56 16.93 3.26
CA LEU A 347 4.11 17.28 4.57
C LEU A 347 5.11 18.45 4.54
N LEU A 348 5.96 18.51 3.51
CA LEU A 348 7.07 19.48 3.47
C LEU A 348 6.64 20.90 3.08
N PRO A 349 5.76 21.12 2.07
CA PRO A 349 5.34 22.46 1.68
C PRO A 349 4.82 23.38 2.79
N PRO A 350 3.97 22.96 3.74
CA PRO A 350 3.50 23.85 4.81
C PRO A 350 4.64 24.28 5.75
N LEU A 351 5.61 23.41 6.02
CA LEU A 351 6.77 23.73 6.85
C LEU A 351 7.71 24.70 6.14
N ILE A 352 7.94 24.50 4.84
CA ILE A 352 8.74 25.39 3.98
C ILE A 352 8.09 26.77 3.91
N ALA A 353 6.85 26.85 3.43
CA ALA A 353 6.14 28.10 3.23
C ALA A 353 5.91 28.85 4.56
N GLY A 354 5.53 28.13 5.61
CA GLY A 354 5.38 28.67 6.96
C GLY A 354 6.65 29.34 7.46
N THR A 355 7.81 28.68 7.30
CA THR A 355 9.09 29.24 7.75
C THR A 355 9.46 30.53 7.01
N PHE A 356 9.37 30.53 5.68
CA PHE A 356 9.77 31.69 4.88
C PHE A 356 8.81 32.88 5.03
N LEU A 357 7.51 32.63 5.20
CA LEU A 357 6.50 33.69 5.23
C LEU A 357 6.16 34.19 6.64
N ARG A 358 6.50 33.43 7.71
CA ARG A 358 6.21 33.83 9.10
C ARG A 358 6.80 35.19 9.50
N LYS A 359 7.89 35.63 8.86
CA LYS A 359 8.51 36.95 9.11
C LYS A 359 7.84 38.10 8.33
N LEU A 360 7.09 37.79 7.29
CA LEU A 360 6.55 38.79 6.36
C LEU A 360 5.14 39.27 6.74
N ALA A 361 4.38 38.49 7.51
CA ALA A 361 3.05 38.87 7.95
C ALA A 361 2.77 38.31 9.35
N PRO A 362 2.13 39.10 10.25
CA PRO A 362 1.68 38.58 11.53
C PRO A 362 0.61 37.49 11.33
N PRO A 363 0.60 36.44 12.16
CA PRO A 363 -0.38 35.37 12.05
C PRO A 363 -1.80 35.90 12.32
N ASP A 364 -2.73 35.59 11.42
CA ASP A 364 -4.15 35.87 11.62
C ASP A 364 -4.75 34.84 12.60
N LEU A 365 -4.96 35.27 13.84
CA LEU A 365 -5.51 34.44 14.91
C LEU A 365 -6.90 33.88 14.58
N ARG A 366 -7.74 34.61 13.82
CA ARG A 366 -9.08 34.15 13.44
C ARG A 366 -8.98 32.98 12.48
N LEU A 367 -8.13 33.12 11.45
CA LEU A 367 -7.89 32.05 10.48
C LEU A 367 -7.27 30.83 11.14
N GLN A 368 -6.33 31.00 12.07
CA GLN A 368 -5.75 29.86 12.78
C GLN A 368 -6.77 29.12 13.66
N LYS A 369 -7.69 29.84 14.33
CA LYS A 369 -8.80 29.22 15.07
C LYS A 369 -9.74 28.46 14.12
N LEU A 370 -10.04 29.01 12.95
CA LEU A 370 -10.82 28.32 11.92
C LEU A 370 -10.08 27.06 11.44
N ALA A 371 -8.78 27.16 11.15
CA ALA A 371 -7.96 26.03 10.75
C ALA A 371 -8.00 24.90 11.79
N GLY A 372 -7.89 25.23 13.08
CA GLY A 372 -8.02 24.25 14.16
C GLY A 372 -9.37 23.54 14.18
N LYS A 373 -10.47 24.28 13.99
CA LYS A 373 -11.83 23.69 13.91
C LYS A 373 -11.99 22.79 12.69
N VAL A 374 -11.48 23.22 11.53
CA VAL A 374 -11.57 22.43 10.30
C VAL A 374 -10.74 21.15 10.41
N VAL A 375 -9.51 21.23 10.93
CA VAL A 375 -8.67 20.06 11.21
C VAL A 375 -9.36 19.10 12.17
N ALA A 376 -9.99 19.59 13.24
CA ALA A 376 -10.78 18.76 14.15
C ALA A 376 -11.98 18.09 13.45
N GLY A 377 -12.63 18.78 12.52
CA GLY A 377 -13.70 18.22 11.68
C GLY A 377 -13.19 17.08 10.78
N PHE A 378 -12.09 17.29 10.07
CA PHE A 378 -11.44 16.23 9.29
C PHE A 378 -11.08 15.03 10.18
N PHE A 379 -10.46 15.29 11.34
CA PHE A 379 -10.15 14.24 12.29
C PHE A 379 -11.39 13.46 12.71
N ALA A 380 -12.48 14.13 13.07
CA ALA A 380 -13.70 13.44 13.49
C ALA A 380 -14.21 12.48 12.40
N VAL A 381 -14.22 12.88 11.13
CA VAL A 381 -14.64 12.03 10.01
C VAL A 381 -13.72 10.81 9.85
N PHE A 382 -12.41 11.05 9.71
CA PHE A 382 -11.45 9.97 9.48
C PHE A 382 -11.31 9.05 10.69
N PHE A 383 -11.31 9.60 11.91
CA PHE A 383 -11.25 8.84 13.14
C PHE A 383 -12.51 8.00 13.38
N THR A 384 -13.70 8.49 13.00
CA THR A 384 -14.93 7.69 13.07
C THR A 384 -14.84 6.48 12.15
N ALA A 385 -14.31 6.65 10.94
CA ALA A 385 -14.04 5.50 10.07
C ALA A 385 -13.02 4.54 10.71
N ALA A 386 -11.95 5.06 11.34
CA ALA A 386 -10.94 4.24 11.99
C ALA A 386 -11.52 3.40 13.13
N LEU A 387 -12.34 4.00 14.00
CA LEU A 387 -13.07 3.30 15.05
C LEU A 387 -14.04 2.26 14.50
N GLY A 388 -14.71 2.56 13.37
CA GLY A 388 -15.58 1.60 12.69
C GLY A 388 -14.82 0.36 12.23
N VAL A 389 -13.64 0.53 11.63
CA VAL A 389 -12.80 -0.61 11.25
C VAL A 389 -12.24 -1.33 12.48
N ASP A 390 -11.78 -0.61 13.49
CA ASP A 390 -11.24 -1.18 14.72
C ASP A 390 -12.28 -2.05 15.46
N ALA A 391 -13.54 -1.63 15.47
CA ALA A 391 -14.65 -2.43 15.96
C ALA A 391 -14.88 -3.71 15.13
N LEU A 392 -14.74 -3.64 13.80
CA LEU A 392 -14.81 -4.84 12.94
C LEU A 392 -13.66 -5.80 13.21
N VAL A 393 -12.44 -5.28 13.44
CA VAL A 393 -11.26 -6.05 13.83
C VAL A 393 -11.51 -6.79 15.14
N ALA A 394 -12.00 -6.07 16.16
CA ALA A 394 -12.32 -6.66 17.47
C ALA A 394 -13.36 -7.79 17.35
N ALA A 395 -14.39 -7.59 16.53
CA ALA A 395 -15.48 -8.56 16.34
C ALA A 395 -15.13 -9.70 15.37
N TYR A 396 -14.05 -9.60 14.60
CA TYR A 396 -13.76 -10.52 13.51
C TYR A 396 -13.64 -11.98 13.96
N PRO A 397 -12.95 -12.36 15.05
CA PRO A 397 -12.77 -13.77 15.42
C PRO A 397 -14.10 -14.50 15.68
N ALA A 398 -15.05 -13.81 16.31
CA ALA A 398 -16.40 -14.35 16.55
C ALA A 398 -17.21 -14.44 15.24
N ARG A 399 -17.08 -13.45 14.35
CA ARG A 399 -17.80 -13.43 13.07
C ARG A 399 -17.27 -14.45 12.08
N SER A 400 -15.94 -14.59 11.98
CA SER A 400 -15.27 -15.51 11.05
C SER A 400 -15.54 -16.96 11.42
N SER A 401 -15.49 -17.31 12.70
CA SER A 401 -15.84 -18.64 13.20
C SER A 401 -17.31 -18.99 12.91
N GLY A 402 -18.25 -18.06 13.17
CA GLY A 402 -19.66 -18.26 12.87
C GLY A 402 -19.96 -18.45 11.37
N ASN A 403 -19.22 -17.78 10.50
CA ASN A 403 -19.42 -17.89 9.04
C ASN A 403 -18.65 -19.04 8.38
N ALA A 404 -17.59 -19.56 9.01
CA ALA A 404 -16.75 -20.62 8.44
C ALA A 404 -17.48 -21.97 8.25
N ALA A 405 -18.57 -22.21 8.99
CA ALA A 405 -19.31 -23.47 8.98
C ALA A 405 -20.30 -23.62 7.80
N ALA A 406 -20.50 -22.59 6.98
CA ALA A 406 -21.50 -22.61 5.92
C ALA A 406 -20.90 -22.96 4.55
N ASP A 407 -21.46 -23.97 3.90
CA ASP A 407 -21.03 -24.43 2.57
C ASP A 407 -21.28 -23.39 1.46
N ASP A 408 -22.12 -22.39 1.71
CA ASP A 408 -22.51 -21.33 0.75
C ASP A 408 -21.92 -19.95 1.11
N MET A 409 -20.87 -19.90 1.94
CA MET A 409 -20.37 -18.65 2.50
C MET A 409 -20.02 -17.58 1.45
N PHE A 410 -19.39 -17.97 0.33
CA PHE A 410 -19.03 -17.01 -0.72
C PHE A 410 -20.24 -16.62 -1.59
N ALA A 411 -21.20 -17.52 -1.78
CA ALA A 411 -22.46 -17.19 -2.42
C ALA A 411 -23.22 -16.11 -1.63
N ARG A 412 -23.39 -16.29 -0.32
CA ARG A 412 -24.03 -15.29 0.56
C ARG A 412 -23.25 -13.98 0.61
N ALA A 413 -21.93 -14.04 0.71
CA ALA A 413 -21.09 -12.85 0.72
C ALA A 413 -21.16 -12.08 -0.60
N SER A 414 -21.15 -12.76 -1.75
CA SER A 414 -21.31 -12.12 -3.07
C SER A 414 -22.68 -11.46 -3.25
N ALA A 415 -23.73 -12.00 -2.61
CA ALA A 415 -25.05 -11.38 -2.60
C ALA A 415 -25.10 -10.15 -1.69
N ARG A 416 -24.48 -10.22 -0.50
CA ARG A 416 -24.41 -9.10 0.46
C ARG A 416 -23.50 -7.97 0.00
N PHE A 417 -22.40 -8.29 -0.69
CA PHE A 417 -21.37 -7.37 -1.16
C PHE A 417 -21.23 -7.48 -2.69
N PRO A 418 -22.24 -7.00 -3.45
CA PRO A 418 -22.31 -7.23 -4.88
C PRO A 418 -21.21 -6.54 -5.68
N ASN A 419 -20.55 -5.52 -5.12
CA ASN A 419 -19.46 -4.84 -5.82
C ASN A 419 -18.10 -5.43 -5.50
N GLU A 420 -18.04 -6.50 -4.68
CA GLU A 420 -16.80 -7.15 -4.31
C GLU A 420 -16.46 -8.31 -5.26
N GLY A 421 -15.60 -8.02 -6.25
CA GLY A 421 -15.18 -8.99 -7.25
C GLY A 421 -14.57 -10.26 -6.65
N GLN A 422 -13.84 -10.13 -5.54
CA GLN A 422 -13.18 -11.26 -4.90
C GLN A 422 -14.17 -12.35 -4.46
N PHE A 423 -15.33 -12.00 -3.89
CA PHE A 423 -16.33 -12.99 -3.48
C PHE A 423 -17.00 -13.67 -4.66
N HIS A 424 -17.26 -12.94 -5.75
CA HIS A 424 -17.77 -13.53 -6.98
C HIS A 424 -16.77 -14.53 -7.59
N ARG A 425 -15.47 -14.18 -7.60
CA ARG A 425 -14.41 -15.09 -8.07
C ARG A 425 -14.31 -16.35 -7.21
N LEU A 426 -14.38 -16.20 -5.88
CA LEU A 426 -14.32 -17.33 -4.94
C LEU A 426 -15.55 -18.23 -5.03
N LYS A 427 -16.74 -17.64 -5.21
CA LYS A 427 -17.99 -18.37 -5.53
C LYS A 427 -17.83 -19.21 -6.80
N CYS A 428 -17.23 -18.67 -7.87
CA CYS A 428 -16.94 -19.48 -9.05
C CYS A 428 -15.98 -20.64 -8.71
N GLY A 429 -14.97 -20.38 -7.88
CA GLY A 429 -14.06 -21.42 -7.39
C GLY A 429 -14.74 -22.55 -6.60
N GLU A 430 -15.87 -22.30 -5.91
CA GLU A 430 -16.65 -23.35 -5.26
C GLU A 430 -17.25 -24.34 -6.29
N LEU A 431 -17.74 -23.84 -7.43
CA LEU A 431 -18.23 -24.69 -8.52
C LEU A 431 -17.11 -25.58 -9.09
N TRP A 432 -15.92 -25.00 -9.26
CA TRP A 432 -14.75 -25.77 -9.68
C TRP A 432 -14.40 -26.85 -8.66
N ARG A 433 -14.43 -26.57 -7.35
CA ARG A 433 -14.17 -27.57 -6.30
C ARG A 433 -15.24 -28.66 -6.23
N ALA A 434 -16.47 -28.34 -6.62
CA ALA A 434 -17.58 -29.27 -6.71
C ALA A 434 -17.55 -30.14 -7.98
N GLY A 435 -16.56 -29.96 -8.86
CA GLY A 435 -16.45 -30.71 -10.12
C GLY A 435 -17.37 -30.19 -11.24
N ASP A 436 -18.06 -29.06 -11.03
CA ASP A 436 -18.91 -28.43 -12.04
C ASP A 436 -18.10 -27.46 -12.91
N ASP A 437 -17.32 -28.01 -13.83
CA ASP A 437 -16.47 -27.21 -14.73
C ASP A 437 -17.29 -26.32 -15.68
N GLY A 438 -18.50 -26.75 -16.06
CA GLY A 438 -19.41 -25.98 -16.92
C GLY A 438 -19.99 -24.77 -16.19
N GLY A 439 -20.49 -24.98 -14.97
CA GLY A 439 -20.94 -23.91 -14.09
C GLY A 439 -19.82 -22.97 -13.71
N PHE A 440 -18.61 -23.47 -13.44
CA PHE A 440 -17.43 -22.65 -13.18
C PHE A 440 -17.14 -21.66 -14.31
N ARG A 441 -17.06 -22.15 -15.56
CA ARG A 441 -16.82 -21.30 -16.74
C ARG A 441 -17.94 -20.30 -16.98
N SER A 442 -19.19 -20.72 -16.80
CA SER A 442 -20.36 -19.85 -16.92
C SER A 442 -20.35 -18.74 -15.86
N CYS A 443 -19.96 -19.09 -14.63
CA CYS A 443 -19.78 -18.15 -13.53
C CYS A 443 -18.66 -17.14 -13.81
N LEU A 444 -17.49 -17.62 -14.28
CA LEU A 444 -16.39 -16.74 -14.67
C LEU A 444 -16.78 -15.78 -15.81
N ALA A 445 -17.59 -16.22 -16.77
CA ALA A 445 -18.08 -15.37 -17.85
C ALA A 445 -19.02 -14.27 -17.31
N ALA A 446 -19.87 -14.60 -16.33
CA ALA A 446 -20.72 -13.61 -15.66
C ALA A 446 -19.88 -12.64 -14.81
N TYR A 447 -18.84 -13.13 -14.16
CA TYR A 447 -17.89 -12.33 -13.39
C TYR A 447 -17.13 -11.34 -14.28
N ASP A 448 -16.54 -11.81 -15.40
CA ASP A 448 -15.88 -10.95 -16.40
C ASP A 448 -16.80 -9.84 -16.89
N ARG A 449 -18.02 -10.17 -17.33
CA ARG A 449 -19.00 -9.16 -17.77
C ARG A 449 -19.34 -8.11 -16.70
N LYS A 450 -19.36 -8.51 -15.43
CA LYS A 450 -19.73 -7.62 -14.32
C LYS A 450 -18.59 -6.70 -13.88
N PHE A 451 -17.38 -7.24 -13.80
CA PHE A 451 -16.21 -6.52 -13.25
C PHE A 451 -15.21 -6.06 -14.31
N SER A 452 -15.47 -6.37 -15.58
CA SER A 452 -14.55 -6.14 -16.69
C SER A 452 -13.16 -6.73 -16.43
N ASP A 453 -13.11 -7.92 -15.83
CA ASP A 453 -11.86 -8.62 -15.52
C ASP A 453 -11.27 -9.23 -16.80
N ARG A 454 -10.45 -8.42 -17.49
CA ARG A 454 -9.82 -8.79 -18.77
C ARG A 454 -9.04 -10.11 -18.69
N THR A 455 -8.51 -10.48 -17.53
CA THR A 455 -7.79 -11.76 -17.37
C THR A 455 -8.77 -12.93 -17.38
N ALA A 456 -9.92 -12.82 -16.70
CA ALA A 456 -10.96 -13.84 -16.75
C ALA A 456 -11.57 -13.96 -18.17
N GLY A 457 -11.86 -12.84 -18.83
CA GLY A 457 -12.35 -12.82 -20.21
C GLY A 457 -11.35 -13.44 -21.19
N TYR A 458 -10.07 -13.11 -21.08
CA TYR A 458 -9.01 -13.70 -21.90
C TYR A 458 -8.80 -15.20 -21.60
N PHE A 459 -8.88 -15.61 -20.35
CA PHE A 459 -8.85 -17.02 -19.99
C PHE A 459 -9.94 -17.81 -20.72
N LEU A 460 -11.18 -17.33 -20.67
CA LEU A 460 -12.32 -17.98 -21.31
C LEU A 460 -12.15 -18.07 -22.84
N SER A 461 -11.64 -17.02 -23.48
CA SER A 461 -11.38 -17.04 -24.92
C SER A 461 -10.30 -18.06 -25.29
N VAL A 462 -9.18 -18.10 -24.56
CA VAL A 462 -8.07 -19.03 -24.83
C VAL A 462 -8.49 -20.48 -24.63
N ILE A 463 -9.18 -20.83 -23.54
CA ILE A 463 -9.57 -22.23 -23.30
C ILE A 463 -10.58 -22.75 -24.32
N SER A 464 -11.38 -21.85 -24.90
CA SER A 464 -12.34 -22.20 -25.97
C SER A 464 -11.66 -22.32 -27.33
N SER A 465 -10.46 -21.75 -27.49
CA SER A 465 -9.72 -21.74 -28.74
C SER A 465 -9.02 -23.09 -29.00
N THR A 466 -9.04 -23.51 -30.27
CA THR A 466 -8.22 -24.60 -30.81
C THR A 466 -6.84 -24.11 -31.26
N SER A 467 -6.63 -22.79 -31.36
CA SER A 467 -5.36 -22.17 -31.72
C SER A 467 -5.14 -20.92 -30.84
N PRO A 468 -4.53 -21.09 -29.65
CA PRO A 468 -4.26 -19.99 -28.71
C PRO A 468 -3.48 -18.85 -29.36
N LEU A 469 -2.60 -19.17 -30.31
CA LEU A 469 -1.85 -18.20 -31.11
C LEU A 469 -2.71 -17.16 -31.81
N ARG A 470 -3.93 -17.52 -32.25
CA ARG A 470 -4.86 -16.62 -32.94
C ARG A 470 -5.75 -15.81 -31.98
N THR A 471 -5.67 -16.08 -30.68
CA THR A 471 -6.48 -15.37 -29.69
C THR A 471 -5.81 -14.01 -29.45
N PRO A 472 -6.48 -12.88 -29.78
CA PRO A 472 -5.89 -11.57 -29.59
C PRO A 472 -5.59 -11.36 -28.11
N GLU A 473 -4.37 -10.93 -27.83
CA GLU A 473 -3.96 -10.54 -26.48
C GLU A 473 -4.81 -9.33 -26.05
N PRO A 474 -5.19 -9.23 -24.76
CA PRO A 474 -5.90 -8.05 -24.29
C PRO A 474 -5.01 -6.82 -24.53
N PRO A 475 -5.60 -5.65 -24.88
CA PRO A 475 -4.82 -4.44 -25.12
C PRO A 475 -3.88 -4.20 -23.94
N ALA A 476 -2.60 -3.96 -24.25
CA ALA A 476 -1.53 -3.86 -23.26
C ALA A 476 -1.89 -2.82 -22.18
N GLY A 477 -2.35 -3.30 -21.02
CA GLY A 477 -2.70 -2.48 -19.86
C GLY A 477 -1.52 -2.18 -18.95
N GLY A 478 -0.29 -2.16 -19.49
CA GLY A 478 0.94 -2.17 -18.70
C GLY A 478 1.28 -3.53 -18.07
N LEU A 479 2.55 -3.72 -17.70
CA LEU A 479 2.95 -4.79 -16.78
C LEU A 479 2.32 -4.47 -15.42
N PRO A 480 1.68 -5.41 -14.69
CA PRO A 480 1.90 -6.87 -14.69
C PRO A 480 0.82 -7.74 -15.39
N PHE A 481 -0.11 -7.16 -16.15
CA PHE A 481 -1.24 -7.91 -16.75
C PHE A 481 -0.84 -8.96 -17.79
N SER A 482 0.35 -8.83 -18.38
CA SER A 482 0.80 -9.71 -19.47
C SER A 482 1.15 -11.13 -19.01
N LEU A 483 1.59 -11.33 -17.76
CA LEU A 483 2.07 -12.65 -17.34
C LEU A 483 0.99 -13.70 -17.12
N PRO A 484 -0.11 -13.44 -16.40
CA PRO A 484 -1.21 -14.39 -16.33
C PRO A 484 -1.75 -14.70 -17.74
N VAL A 485 -1.79 -13.71 -18.64
CA VAL A 485 -2.19 -13.85 -20.05
C VAL A 485 -1.26 -14.83 -20.78
N TYR A 486 0.06 -14.62 -20.76
CA TYR A 486 1.01 -15.53 -21.40
C TYR A 486 1.04 -16.91 -20.74
N ALA A 487 0.86 -16.99 -19.41
CA ALA A 487 0.75 -18.26 -18.70
C ALA A 487 -0.50 -19.05 -19.13
N VAL A 488 -1.67 -18.38 -19.24
CA VAL A 488 -2.90 -19.00 -19.75
C VAL A 488 -2.68 -19.57 -21.16
N LYS A 489 -2.08 -18.76 -22.05
CA LYS A 489 -1.79 -19.14 -23.43
C LYS A 489 -0.84 -20.35 -23.50
N MET A 490 0.28 -20.27 -22.79
CA MET A 490 1.27 -21.34 -22.67
C MET A 490 0.63 -22.65 -22.17
N LEU A 491 -0.16 -22.60 -21.10
CA LEU A 491 -0.78 -23.80 -20.53
C LEU A 491 -1.80 -24.44 -21.49
N ARG A 492 -2.52 -23.63 -22.27
CA ARG A 492 -3.41 -24.14 -23.33
C ARG A 492 -2.65 -24.77 -24.49
N GLU A 493 -1.55 -24.16 -24.94
CA GLU A 493 -0.67 -24.73 -25.98
C GLU A 493 -0.09 -26.07 -25.53
N LEU A 494 0.35 -26.14 -24.27
CA LEU A 494 0.78 -27.38 -23.63
C LEU A 494 -0.34 -28.40 -23.55
N GLU A 495 -1.59 -28.02 -23.24
CA GLU A 495 -2.74 -28.93 -23.22
C GLU A 495 -3.03 -29.53 -24.61
N LEU A 496 -2.92 -28.72 -25.66
CA LEU A 496 -3.13 -29.12 -27.06
C LEU A 496 -1.94 -29.90 -27.64
N GLY A 497 -0.77 -29.85 -27.01
CA GLY A 497 0.43 -30.58 -27.44
C GLY A 497 1.34 -29.80 -28.37
N ASP A 498 1.10 -28.50 -28.54
CA ASP A 498 1.94 -27.61 -29.34
C ASP A 498 3.13 -27.10 -28.51
N LEU A 499 4.17 -27.93 -28.40
CA LEU A 499 5.36 -27.61 -27.62
C LEU A 499 6.16 -26.43 -28.21
N ALA A 500 6.04 -26.17 -29.52
CA ALA A 500 6.77 -25.08 -30.16
C ALA A 500 6.15 -23.73 -29.79
N ALA A 501 4.82 -23.59 -29.91
CA ALA A 501 4.12 -22.38 -29.48
C ALA A 501 4.25 -22.17 -27.97
N ALA A 502 4.12 -23.23 -27.17
CA ALA A 502 4.30 -23.16 -25.73
C ALA A 502 5.68 -22.61 -25.33
N ARG A 503 6.76 -22.96 -26.06
CA ARG A 503 8.10 -22.42 -25.82
C ARG A 503 8.21 -20.92 -26.13
N ASP A 504 7.52 -20.43 -27.16
CA ASP A 504 7.46 -18.99 -27.45
C ASP A 504 6.74 -18.24 -26.31
N SER A 505 5.54 -18.69 -25.94
CA SER A 505 4.78 -18.13 -24.82
C SER A 505 5.56 -18.21 -23.50
N PHE A 506 6.26 -19.32 -23.25
CA PHE A 506 7.12 -19.50 -22.08
C PHE A 506 8.28 -18.51 -22.05
N SER A 507 8.92 -18.21 -23.19
CA SER A 507 10.00 -17.22 -23.25
C SER A 507 9.54 -15.83 -22.83
N LYS A 508 8.29 -15.47 -23.15
CA LYS A 508 7.63 -14.22 -22.73
C LYS A 508 7.28 -14.23 -21.24
N VAL A 509 6.84 -15.38 -20.71
CA VAL A 509 6.68 -15.54 -19.26
C VAL A 509 8.02 -15.40 -18.54
N MET A 510 9.09 -15.92 -19.14
CA MET A 510 10.41 -16.00 -18.56
C MET A 510 11.27 -14.75 -18.67
N ASP A 511 10.74 -13.65 -19.23
CA ASP A 511 11.50 -12.41 -19.33
C ASP A 511 11.95 -11.95 -17.92
N PRO A 512 13.25 -12.09 -17.59
CA PRO A 512 13.74 -11.88 -16.24
C PRO A 512 13.60 -10.42 -15.79
N GLY A 513 13.43 -9.48 -16.72
CA GLY A 513 13.16 -8.08 -16.41
C GLY A 513 11.84 -7.85 -15.68
N SER A 514 10.91 -8.81 -15.72
CA SER A 514 9.54 -8.57 -15.26
C SER A 514 9.29 -8.88 -13.77
N TYR A 515 10.01 -9.82 -13.13
CA TYR A 515 9.65 -10.33 -11.78
C TYR A 515 10.80 -10.61 -10.80
N ASN A 516 12.06 -10.57 -11.25
CA ASN A 516 13.23 -10.82 -10.41
C ASN A 516 14.28 -9.73 -10.62
N TYR A 517 13.99 -8.54 -10.12
CA TYR A 517 14.84 -7.38 -10.34
C TYR A 517 14.95 -6.51 -9.09
N VAL A 518 16.03 -5.73 -9.03
CA VAL A 518 16.17 -4.62 -8.08
C VAL A 518 15.67 -3.38 -8.80
N ARG A 519 14.80 -2.58 -8.18
CA ARG A 519 14.20 -1.40 -8.85
C ARG A 519 15.23 -0.36 -9.33
N GLY A 520 16.45 -0.42 -8.80
CA GLY A 520 17.60 0.27 -9.35
C GLY A 520 18.90 -0.38 -8.88
N GLU A 521 19.96 -0.27 -9.70
CA GLU A 521 21.25 -0.90 -9.42
C GLU A 521 22.41 0.12 -9.31
N PRO A 522 22.30 1.16 -8.45
CA PRO A 522 23.26 2.28 -8.41
C PRO A 522 24.63 1.88 -7.85
N TYR A 523 24.71 0.82 -7.05
CA TYR A 523 25.94 0.34 -6.44
C TYR A 523 26.25 -1.11 -6.81
N GLN A 524 27.52 -1.52 -6.63
CA GLN A 524 27.96 -2.89 -6.86
C GLN A 524 27.12 -3.91 -6.08
N LYS A 525 26.73 -3.59 -4.84
CA LYS A 525 25.93 -4.49 -4.02
C LYS A 525 24.54 -4.76 -4.59
N ASP A 526 23.89 -3.74 -5.16
CA ASP A 526 22.60 -3.90 -5.83
C ASP A 526 22.73 -4.80 -7.06
N ARG A 527 23.80 -4.64 -7.85
CA ARG A 527 24.10 -5.50 -9.02
C ARG A 527 24.34 -6.97 -8.63
N GLU A 528 25.07 -7.22 -7.53
CA GLU A 528 25.26 -8.58 -7.00
C GLU A 528 23.91 -9.22 -6.61
N ILE A 529 23.05 -8.46 -5.94
CA ILE A 529 21.72 -8.91 -5.53
C ILE A 529 20.85 -9.19 -6.76
N ALA A 530 20.84 -8.30 -7.74
CA ALA A 530 20.14 -8.49 -9.01
C ALA A 530 20.61 -9.75 -9.74
N GLY A 531 21.93 -9.99 -9.81
CA GLY A 531 22.49 -11.20 -10.39
C GLY A 531 22.01 -12.48 -9.69
N ARG A 532 21.96 -12.48 -8.36
CA ARG A 532 21.44 -13.62 -7.56
C ARG A 532 19.93 -13.80 -7.71
N LEU A 533 19.15 -12.72 -7.87
CA LEU A 533 17.70 -12.80 -8.09
C LEU A 533 17.37 -13.39 -9.47
N LYS A 534 18.12 -13.02 -10.51
CA LYS A 534 17.95 -13.58 -11.86
C LYS A 534 18.17 -15.10 -11.90
N GLN A 535 18.91 -15.65 -10.95
CA GLN A 535 19.11 -17.10 -10.79
C GLN A 535 17.95 -17.82 -10.07
N GLN A 536 16.87 -17.13 -9.69
CA GLN A 536 15.72 -17.68 -8.95
C GLN A 536 14.41 -17.70 -9.77
N PRO A 537 14.33 -18.44 -10.89
CA PRO A 537 13.15 -18.42 -11.75
C PRO A 537 11.89 -19.04 -11.09
N ASN A 538 12.07 -19.88 -10.06
CA ASN A 538 11.01 -20.74 -9.53
C ASN A 538 9.84 -19.97 -8.90
N ARG A 539 10.07 -18.80 -8.27
CA ARG A 539 8.99 -18.06 -7.60
C ARG A 539 7.89 -17.62 -8.57
N LEU A 540 8.28 -17.25 -9.79
CA LEU A 540 7.33 -16.87 -10.83
C LEU A 540 6.43 -18.05 -11.21
N PHE A 541 6.99 -19.25 -11.38
CA PHE A 541 6.22 -20.45 -11.71
C PHE A 541 5.31 -20.89 -10.59
N ASP A 542 5.86 -20.97 -9.37
CA ASP A 542 5.13 -21.44 -8.20
C ASP A 542 3.95 -20.53 -7.87
N ARG A 543 4.04 -19.23 -8.18
CA ARG A 543 2.96 -18.28 -7.94
C ARG A 543 2.06 -18.11 -9.15
N THR A 544 2.60 -17.67 -10.28
CA THR A 544 1.77 -17.27 -11.44
C THR A 544 1.25 -18.48 -12.18
N VAL A 545 2.12 -19.40 -12.60
CA VAL A 545 1.72 -20.56 -13.41
C VAL A 545 0.85 -21.52 -12.59
N ALA A 546 1.21 -21.80 -11.33
CA ALA A 546 0.39 -22.65 -10.47
C ALA A 546 -1.00 -22.06 -10.20
N ASN A 547 -1.12 -20.74 -9.97
CA ASN A 547 -2.42 -20.09 -9.76
C ASN A 547 -3.28 -20.10 -11.03
N VAL A 548 -2.67 -19.88 -12.20
CA VAL A 548 -3.38 -19.96 -13.48
C VAL A 548 -3.80 -21.40 -13.79
N LEU A 549 -2.95 -22.38 -13.50
CA LEU A 549 -3.26 -23.79 -13.74
C LEU A 549 -4.52 -24.26 -12.98
N MET A 550 -4.85 -23.65 -11.83
CA MET A 550 -6.07 -23.93 -11.08
C MET A 550 -7.37 -23.62 -11.85
N PHE A 551 -7.29 -22.92 -12.99
CA PHE A 551 -8.44 -22.74 -13.87
C PHE A 551 -8.75 -23.97 -14.76
N TRP A 552 -7.87 -24.96 -14.81
CA TRP A 552 -8.08 -26.21 -15.55
C TRP A 552 -8.74 -27.28 -14.66
N PRO A 553 -9.48 -28.25 -15.24
CA PRO A 553 -9.85 -29.45 -14.52
C PRO A 553 -8.62 -30.37 -14.31
N PRO A 554 -8.61 -31.26 -13.30
CA PRO A 554 -7.49 -32.16 -13.00
C PRO A 554 -6.99 -32.97 -14.21
N GLN A 555 -7.89 -33.40 -15.10
CA GLN A 555 -7.54 -34.13 -16.32
C GLN A 555 -6.73 -33.26 -17.29
N GLY A 556 -7.05 -31.96 -17.38
CA GLY A 556 -6.28 -30.99 -18.15
C GLY A 556 -4.89 -30.78 -17.53
N MET A 557 -4.84 -30.57 -16.21
CA MET A 557 -3.57 -30.41 -15.49
C MET A 557 -2.63 -31.61 -15.67
N ALA A 558 -3.18 -32.83 -15.64
CA ALA A 558 -2.43 -34.07 -15.83
C ALA A 558 -1.82 -34.19 -17.25
N LYS A 559 -2.41 -33.53 -18.26
CA LYS A 559 -1.82 -33.43 -19.61
C LYS A 559 -0.75 -32.34 -19.68
N ILE A 560 -0.98 -31.22 -19.00
CA ILE A 560 -0.12 -30.03 -19.05
C ILE A 560 1.19 -30.24 -18.31
N LEU A 561 1.15 -30.72 -17.06
CA LEU A 561 2.33 -30.77 -16.18
C LEU A 561 3.47 -31.63 -16.74
N PRO A 562 3.25 -32.85 -17.27
CA PRO A 562 4.34 -33.63 -17.88
C PRO A 562 4.97 -32.97 -19.12
N ARG A 563 4.22 -32.10 -19.81
CA ARG A 563 4.74 -31.35 -20.98
C ARG A 563 5.49 -30.10 -20.51
N LEU A 564 5.01 -29.42 -19.47
CA LEU A 564 5.72 -28.32 -18.81
C LEU A 564 7.08 -28.79 -18.23
N GLU A 565 7.12 -30.00 -17.66
CA GLU A 565 8.34 -30.63 -17.13
C GLU A 565 9.45 -30.80 -18.20
N LYS A 566 9.07 -30.88 -19.49
CA LYS A 566 10.04 -30.93 -20.61
C LYS A 566 10.68 -29.57 -20.91
N MET A 567 10.16 -28.48 -20.33
CA MET A 567 10.61 -27.11 -20.56
C MET A 567 11.27 -26.51 -19.32
N VAL A 568 10.81 -26.88 -18.13
CA VAL A 568 11.31 -26.38 -16.85
C VAL A 568 11.24 -27.47 -15.79
N ASN A 569 12.21 -27.48 -14.87
CA ASN A 569 12.14 -28.35 -13.71
C ASN A 569 10.95 -27.93 -12.81
N LEU A 570 9.98 -28.81 -12.61
CA LEU A 570 8.86 -28.54 -11.74
C LEU A 570 9.35 -28.56 -10.28
N THR A 571 9.15 -27.45 -9.58
CA THR A 571 9.49 -27.33 -8.17
C THR A 571 8.27 -26.88 -7.37
N GLY A 572 8.42 -26.83 -6.04
CA GLY A 572 7.43 -26.24 -5.14
C GLY A 572 6.01 -26.79 -5.37
N ARG A 573 5.11 -25.88 -5.70
CA ARG A 573 3.68 -26.18 -5.80
C ARG A 573 3.34 -26.98 -7.05
N LEU A 574 4.01 -26.72 -8.17
CA LEU A 574 3.76 -27.45 -9.42
C LEU A 574 4.17 -28.93 -9.29
N ALA A 575 5.29 -29.20 -8.62
CA ALA A 575 5.72 -30.58 -8.33
C ALA A 575 4.71 -31.30 -7.42
N GLN A 576 4.23 -30.63 -6.36
CA GLN A 576 3.19 -31.16 -5.49
C GLN A 576 1.90 -31.49 -6.26
N MET A 577 1.42 -30.56 -7.10
CA MET A 577 0.25 -30.78 -7.95
C MET A 577 0.42 -32.01 -8.85
N GLN A 578 1.60 -32.16 -9.47
CA GLN A 578 1.89 -33.31 -10.33
C GLN A 578 1.87 -34.63 -9.54
N GLY A 579 2.42 -34.64 -8.32
CA GLY A 579 2.41 -35.81 -7.44
C GLY A 579 0.99 -36.24 -7.04
N GLU A 580 0.13 -35.30 -6.66
CA GLU A 580 -1.28 -35.56 -6.33
C GLU A 580 -2.05 -36.11 -7.54
N LEU A 581 -1.81 -35.56 -8.74
CA LEU A 581 -2.46 -36.00 -9.98
C LEU A 581 -2.01 -37.40 -10.43
N ARG A 582 -0.73 -37.75 -10.23
CA ARG A 582 -0.20 -39.08 -10.59
C ARG A 582 -0.70 -40.19 -9.64
N SER A 583 -0.98 -39.85 -8.39
CA SER A 583 -1.39 -40.81 -7.35
C SER A 583 -2.91 -41.05 -7.29
N SER A 584 -3.70 -40.31 -8.05
CA SER A 584 -5.16 -40.30 -7.94
C SER A 584 -5.84 -40.73 -9.23
N ARG A 585 -7.03 -41.33 -9.13
CA ARG A 585 -7.91 -41.57 -10.28
C ARG A 585 -8.66 -40.28 -10.60
N LEU A 586 -8.58 -39.80 -11.83
CA LEU A 586 -9.19 -38.52 -12.22
C LEU A 586 -10.64 -38.71 -12.67
N SER A 587 -11.47 -39.36 -11.84
CA SER A 587 -12.89 -39.57 -12.08
C SER A 587 -13.68 -39.73 -10.76
N GLY A 588 -14.97 -39.39 -10.80
CA GLY A 588 -15.89 -39.60 -9.67
C GLY A 588 -15.44 -38.89 -8.38
N ALA A 589 -15.51 -39.60 -7.25
CA ALA A 589 -15.17 -39.06 -5.92
C ALA A 589 -13.68 -38.71 -5.75
N ASP A 590 -12.79 -39.43 -6.44
CA ASP A 590 -11.34 -39.18 -6.36
C ASP A 590 -10.98 -37.84 -7.02
N ASP A 591 -11.67 -37.44 -8.09
CA ASP A 591 -11.50 -36.12 -8.73
C ASP A 591 -11.82 -34.98 -7.74
N LEU A 592 -12.92 -35.10 -7.00
CA LEU A 592 -13.31 -34.11 -5.99
C LEU A 592 -12.29 -34.04 -4.85
N LEU A 593 -11.76 -35.19 -4.41
CA LEU A 593 -10.73 -35.24 -3.38
C LEU A 593 -9.43 -34.57 -3.85
N VAL A 594 -9.01 -34.84 -5.09
CA VAL A 594 -7.85 -34.18 -5.71
C VAL A 594 -8.06 -32.66 -5.76
N ARG A 595 -9.21 -32.19 -6.24
CA ARG A 595 -9.52 -30.74 -6.30
C ARG A 595 -9.45 -30.09 -4.91
N ARG A 596 -9.97 -30.76 -3.87
CA ARG A 596 -9.87 -30.27 -2.49
C ARG A 596 -8.43 -30.19 -2.01
N ARG A 597 -7.59 -31.20 -2.26
CA ARG A 597 -6.16 -31.17 -1.89
C ARG A 597 -5.39 -30.10 -2.65
N LEU A 598 -5.62 -29.97 -3.96
CA LEU A 598 -5.02 -28.92 -4.80
C LEU A 598 -5.44 -27.52 -4.35
N ALA A 599 -6.69 -27.34 -3.90
CA ALA A 599 -7.19 -26.09 -3.35
C ALA A 599 -6.63 -25.81 -1.94
N ALA A 600 -6.50 -26.82 -1.08
CA ALA A 600 -5.94 -26.69 0.27
C ALA A 600 -4.46 -26.29 0.25
N GLY A 601 -3.69 -26.78 -0.74
CA GLY A 601 -2.31 -26.32 -0.99
C GLY A 601 -2.22 -24.90 -1.54
N ASN A 602 -3.36 -24.24 -1.81
CA ASN A 602 -3.38 -22.86 -2.27
C ASN A 602 -3.70 -21.93 -1.09
N ALA A 603 -2.70 -21.31 -0.47
CA ALA A 603 -2.93 -20.29 0.56
C ALA A 603 -3.79 -19.09 0.09
N SER A 604 -4.00 -18.92 -1.23
CA SER A 604 -4.89 -17.89 -1.81
C SER A 604 -6.36 -18.33 -1.96
N ILE A 605 -6.65 -19.61 -1.72
CA ILE A 605 -8.00 -20.14 -1.56
C ILE A 605 -8.04 -20.67 -0.12
N PRO A 606 -8.50 -19.87 0.85
CA PRO A 606 -8.43 -20.28 2.25
C PRO A 606 -9.19 -21.60 2.43
N ASP A 607 -8.46 -22.66 2.76
CA ASP A 607 -9.02 -23.73 3.58
C ASP A 607 -9.02 -23.20 5.02
N PRO A 608 -10.20 -22.96 5.63
CA PRO A 608 -10.29 -22.42 6.99
C PRO A 608 -9.62 -23.30 8.05
N LYS A 609 -9.20 -24.53 7.72
CA LYS A 609 -8.51 -25.45 8.65
C LYS A 609 -6.98 -25.50 8.52
N LEU A 610 -6.37 -24.86 7.52
CA LEU A 610 -4.93 -25.02 7.20
C LEU A 610 -4.16 -23.70 7.07
N ALA A 611 -4.62 -22.61 7.69
CA ALA A 611 -3.98 -21.30 7.60
C ALA A 611 -2.61 -21.25 8.32
N GLY A 612 -1.53 -21.57 7.60
CA GLY A 612 -0.16 -21.43 8.05
C GLY A 612 0.82 -21.15 6.91
N GLY A 613 1.24 -19.89 6.80
CA GLY A 613 2.58 -19.50 6.33
C GLY A 613 2.94 -19.58 4.85
N GLN A 614 2.68 -18.52 4.08
CA GLN A 614 3.60 -18.04 3.03
C GLN A 614 3.52 -16.52 2.87
N ALA A 615 4.67 -15.84 3.02
CA ALA A 615 4.81 -14.40 2.90
C ALA A 615 4.77 -13.93 1.43
N LYS A 616 3.79 -13.09 1.07
CA LYS A 616 3.74 -12.42 -0.23
C LYS A 616 4.58 -11.13 -0.19
N CYS A 617 5.58 -11.01 -1.06
CA CYS A 617 6.17 -9.71 -1.35
C CYS A 617 5.22 -8.98 -2.31
N TYR A 618 4.92 -7.72 -2.01
CA TYR A 618 3.89 -6.95 -2.70
C TYR A 618 4.40 -6.43 -4.04
N ASP A 619 3.90 -6.98 -5.14
CA ASP A 619 4.08 -6.40 -6.47
C ASP A 619 3.25 -5.10 -6.50
N GLY A 620 3.91 -3.94 -6.53
CA GLY A 620 3.24 -2.72 -6.95
C GLY A 620 3.98 -2.16 -8.15
N GLY A 621 3.65 -2.70 -9.32
CA GLY A 621 4.18 -2.21 -10.58
C GLY A 621 3.72 -0.76 -10.80
N ALA A 622 4.65 0.17 -10.63
CA ALA A 622 4.62 1.45 -11.31
C ALA A 622 5.97 1.51 -12.03
N ASP A 623 5.93 1.33 -13.34
CA ASP A 623 7.12 1.31 -14.20
C ASP A 623 7.82 2.68 -14.12
N ASN A 624 9.15 2.64 -13.95
CA ASN A 624 10.03 3.83 -13.82
C ASN A 624 10.33 4.48 -15.17
#